data_AF-A0A524FES1-F1
#
_entry.id   AF-A0A524FES1-F1
#
_cell.length_a   1.000
_cell.length_b   1.000
_cell.length_c   1.000
_cell.angle_alpha   90.00
_cell.angle_beta   90.00
_cell.angle_gamma   90.00
#
_symmetry.space_group_name_H-M   'P 1'
#
loop_
_entity.id
_entity.type
_entity.pdbx_description
1 polymer ?
#
loop_
_entity_poly.entity_id
_entity_poly.type
_entity_poly.pdbx_seq_one_letter_code
_entity_poly.pdbx_strand_id
1 'polypeptide(L)'
;MSGEKDTLKIIDETIKSIQGIPNILETAKEELVNIRNVKAQLEDEKSQLEREKTQLELDKKKLEAETKQLEKDKQERDQKIGQMTEEQMRLLEEYAKVKEELGKFAKIAAEMEEHELSFERIQALLSIYSVLLEKIFQGQPHFRILHVLHGQKEEMTRDDIKNTTGIQGAMVLRAVQELDRVDLVEYNIDTSTAKLKKRLFPKPAEKA
;
A
#
# COMPACT_ATOMS: atom_id res chain seq x y z
N MET A 1 85.17 20.44 -70.80
CA MET A 1 83.72 20.35 -71.11
C MET A 1 82.95 19.27 -70.34
N SER A 2 83.57 18.45 -69.46
CA SER A 2 82.85 17.42 -68.66
C SER A 2 82.25 17.96 -67.36
N GLY A 3 82.99 18.80 -66.62
CA GLY A 3 82.55 19.28 -65.29
C GLY A 3 81.36 20.24 -65.29
N GLU A 4 81.19 21.07 -66.32
CA GLU A 4 80.02 21.97 -66.45
C GLU A 4 78.71 21.22 -66.74
N LYS A 5 78.76 20.08 -67.44
CA LYS A 5 77.57 19.25 -67.68
C LYS A 5 77.11 18.53 -66.42
N ASP A 6 78.03 18.16 -65.54
CA ASP A 6 77.71 17.49 -64.28
C ASP A 6 77.15 18.49 -63.26
N THR A 7 77.67 19.72 -63.18
CA THR A 7 77.09 20.77 -62.32
C THR A 7 75.71 21.22 -62.79
N LEU A 8 75.48 21.36 -64.09
CA LEU A 8 74.15 21.69 -64.64
C LEU A 8 73.12 20.58 -64.37
N LYS A 9 73.50 19.30 -64.47
CA LYS A 9 72.63 18.17 -64.10
C LYS A 9 72.23 18.20 -62.63
N ILE A 10 73.19 18.45 -61.74
CA ILE A 10 72.94 18.56 -60.29
C ILE A 10 71.98 19.73 -60.00
N ILE A 11 72.16 20.87 -60.67
CA ILE A 11 71.27 22.02 -60.53
C ILE A 11 69.87 21.69 -61.04
N ASP A 12 69.71 21.03 -62.18
CA ASP A 12 68.41 20.63 -62.72
C ASP A 12 67.70 19.60 -61.83
N GLU A 13 68.43 18.63 -61.26
CA GLU A 13 67.91 17.68 -60.28
C GLU A 13 67.48 18.37 -58.98
N THR A 14 68.24 19.39 -58.55
CA THR A 14 67.92 20.20 -57.38
C THR A 14 66.67 21.06 -57.64
N ILE A 15 66.56 21.69 -58.81
CA ILE A 15 65.39 22.48 -59.21
C ILE A 15 64.14 21.61 -59.30
N LYS A 16 64.22 20.41 -59.90
CA LYS A 16 63.11 19.45 -59.94
C LYS A 16 62.67 19.02 -58.54
N SER A 17 63.62 18.80 -57.64
CA SER A 17 63.32 18.48 -56.24
C SER A 17 62.64 19.65 -55.53
N ILE A 18 63.10 20.88 -55.74
CA ILE A 18 62.51 22.10 -55.17
C ILE A 18 61.10 22.35 -55.72
N GLN A 19 60.85 22.08 -57.00
CA GLN A 19 59.52 22.22 -57.60
C GLN A 19 58.48 21.26 -57.01
N GLY A 20 58.88 20.12 -56.42
CA GLY A 20 57.98 19.20 -55.72
C GLY A 20 57.65 19.60 -54.28
N ILE A 21 58.48 20.45 -53.65
CA ILE A 21 58.33 20.87 -52.25
C ILE A 21 56.99 21.59 -51.98
N PRO A 22 56.51 22.54 -52.83
CA PRO A 22 55.23 23.21 -52.62
C PRO A 22 54.04 22.25 -52.54
N ASN A 23 53.99 21.24 -53.42
CA ASN A 23 52.91 20.25 -53.42
C ASN A 23 52.93 19.41 -52.15
N ILE A 24 54.12 18.98 -51.70
CA ILE A 24 54.28 18.23 -50.45
C ILE A 24 53.85 19.09 -49.25
N LEU A 25 54.19 20.38 -49.26
CA LEU A 25 53.79 21.34 -48.22
C LEU A 25 52.28 21.58 -48.19
N GLU A 26 51.63 21.61 -49.36
CA GLU A 26 50.19 21.76 -49.48
C GLU A 26 49.46 20.52 -48.97
N THR A 27 49.89 19.33 -49.36
CA THR A 27 49.36 18.06 -48.84
C THR A 27 49.57 17.93 -47.32
N ALA A 28 50.76 18.26 -46.80
CA ALA A 28 51.02 18.23 -45.36
C ALA A 28 50.14 19.24 -44.60
N LYS A 29 49.83 20.39 -45.20
CA LYS A 29 48.94 21.40 -44.60
C LYS A 29 47.48 20.90 -44.57
N GLU A 30 47.01 20.27 -45.64
CA GLU A 30 45.68 19.64 -45.68
C GLU A 30 45.55 18.52 -44.63
N GLU A 31 46.57 17.66 -44.53
CA GLU A 31 46.62 16.61 -43.51
C GLU A 31 46.63 17.18 -42.09
N LEU A 32 47.37 18.24 -41.81
CA LEU A 32 47.37 18.91 -40.51
C LEU A 32 46.01 19.50 -40.16
N VAL A 33 45.28 20.06 -41.13
CA VAL A 33 43.91 20.55 -40.94
C VAL A 33 42.97 19.38 -40.64
N ASN A 34 43.09 18.27 -41.38
CA ASN A 34 42.28 17.08 -41.15
C ASN A 34 42.54 16.47 -39.76
N ILE A 35 43.79 16.32 -39.36
CA ILE A 35 44.17 15.82 -38.02
C ILE A 35 43.59 16.73 -36.92
N ARG A 36 43.62 18.05 -37.13
CA ARG A 36 43.05 19.00 -36.18
C ARG A 36 41.54 18.83 -36.03
N ASN A 37 40.83 18.66 -37.14
CA ASN A 37 39.38 18.45 -37.14
C ASN A 37 39.02 17.12 -36.47
N VAL A 38 39.73 16.05 -36.80
CA VAL A 38 39.53 14.73 -36.17
C VAL A 38 39.81 14.78 -34.66
N LYS A 39 40.86 15.51 -34.24
CA LYS A 39 41.16 15.69 -32.81
C LYS A 39 40.03 16.43 -32.09
N ALA A 40 39.47 17.49 -32.69
CA ALA A 40 38.36 18.22 -32.11
C ALA A 40 37.11 17.33 -31.96
N GLN A 41 36.79 16.53 -33.00
CA GLN A 41 35.69 15.57 -32.94
C GLN A 41 35.88 14.52 -31.84
N LEU A 42 37.10 13.98 -31.70
CA LEU A 42 37.44 13.02 -30.63
C LEU A 42 37.32 13.62 -29.23
N GLU A 43 37.69 14.90 -29.05
CA GLU A 43 37.53 15.59 -27.78
C GLU A 43 36.05 15.80 -27.43
N ASP A 44 35.21 16.13 -28.41
CA ASP A 44 33.77 16.27 -28.24
C ASP A 44 33.11 14.92 -27.92
N GLU A 45 33.42 13.85 -28.65
CA GLU A 45 32.94 12.49 -28.38
C GLU A 45 33.35 12.01 -26.99
N LYS A 46 34.61 12.26 -26.59
CA LYS A 46 35.08 11.92 -25.25
C LYS A 46 34.28 12.67 -24.17
N SER A 47 33.99 13.95 -24.37
CA SER A 47 33.18 14.72 -23.44
C SER A 47 31.75 14.19 -23.34
N GLN A 48 31.16 13.79 -24.46
CA GLN A 48 29.83 13.16 -24.49
C GLN A 48 29.83 11.82 -23.75
N LEU A 49 30.80 10.96 -24.01
CA LEU A 49 30.94 9.66 -23.33
C LEU A 49 31.14 9.80 -21.82
N GLU A 50 31.89 10.80 -21.35
CA GLU A 50 32.03 11.06 -19.92
C GLU A 50 30.70 11.49 -19.28
N ARG A 51 29.90 12.32 -19.97
CA ARG A 51 28.55 12.69 -19.51
C ARG A 51 27.61 11.48 -19.48
N GLU A 52 27.61 10.66 -20.51
CA GLU A 52 26.78 9.45 -20.55
C GLU A 52 27.19 8.46 -19.45
N LYS A 53 28.50 8.27 -19.23
CA LYS A 53 28.99 7.40 -18.15
C LYS A 53 28.52 7.88 -16.78
N THR A 54 28.66 9.17 -16.50
CA THR A 54 28.20 9.73 -15.22
C THR A 54 26.69 9.62 -15.05
N GLN A 55 25.92 9.82 -16.12
CA GLN A 55 24.47 9.63 -16.11
C GLN A 55 24.08 8.17 -15.84
N LEU A 56 24.72 7.21 -16.52
CA LEU A 56 24.49 5.78 -16.32
C LEU A 56 24.85 5.33 -14.89
N GLU A 57 25.91 5.88 -14.30
CA GLU A 57 26.26 5.60 -12.90
C GLU A 57 25.20 6.12 -11.93
N LEU A 58 24.62 7.30 -12.19
CA LEU A 58 23.52 7.84 -11.39
C LEU A 58 22.26 6.98 -11.52
N ASP A 59 21.90 6.58 -12.73
CA ASP A 59 20.70 5.78 -12.97
C ASP A 59 20.84 4.36 -12.42
N LYS A 60 22.05 3.77 -12.48
CA LYS A 60 22.36 2.51 -11.80
C LYS A 60 22.13 2.61 -10.29
N LYS A 61 22.63 3.68 -9.65
CA LYS A 61 22.41 3.89 -8.21
C LYS A 61 20.95 4.07 -7.85
N LYS A 62 20.18 4.78 -8.68
CA LYS A 62 18.72 4.92 -8.49
C LYS A 62 18.00 3.58 -8.61
N LEU A 63 18.30 2.80 -9.63
CA LEU A 63 17.74 1.46 -9.82
C LEU A 63 18.10 0.51 -8.66
N GLU A 64 19.33 0.55 -8.16
CA GLU A 64 19.73 -0.22 -6.98
C GLU A 64 18.97 0.19 -5.70
N ALA A 65 18.63 1.47 -5.55
CA ALA A 65 17.80 1.94 -4.44
C ALA A 65 16.34 1.52 -4.59
N GLU A 66 15.79 1.64 -5.79
CA GLU A 66 14.40 1.26 -6.11
C GLU A 66 14.16 -0.24 -5.97
N THR A 67 15.11 -1.07 -6.43
CA THR A 67 15.05 -2.53 -6.25
C THR A 67 15.09 -2.95 -4.78
N LYS A 68 15.94 -2.32 -3.96
CA LYS A 68 15.95 -2.56 -2.51
C LYS A 68 14.65 -2.15 -1.84
N GLN A 69 14.03 -1.07 -2.28
CA GLN A 69 12.74 -0.64 -1.74
C GLN A 69 11.63 -1.62 -2.13
N LEU A 70 11.58 -2.03 -3.40
CA LEU A 70 10.65 -3.05 -3.89
C LEU A 70 10.78 -4.38 -3.15
N GLU A 71 12.01 -4.79 -2.81
CA GLU A 71 12.25 -6.01 -2.06
C GLU A 71 11.72 -5.93 -0.63
N LYS A 72 11.88 -4.78 0.04
CA LYS A 72 11.27 -4.53 1.35
C LYS A 72 9.75 -4.53 1.29
N ASP A 73 9.17 -3.80 0.34
CA ASP A 73 7.72 -3.72 0.14
C ASP A 73 7.13 -5.12 -0.14
N LYS A 74 7.85 -5.96 -0.90
CA LYS A 74 7.46 -7.35 -1.13
C LYS A 74 7.47 -8.17 0.17
N GLN A 75 8.52 -8.07 0.98
CA GLN A 75 8.59 -8.77 2.26
C GLN A 75 7.46 -8.35 3.22
N GLU A 76 7.15 -7.06 3.30
CA GLU A 76 6.03 -6.55 4.11
C GLU A 76 4.68 -7.07 3.60
N ARG A 77 4.48 -7.11 2.28
CA ARG A 77 3.27 -7.70 1.67
C ARG A 77 3.16 -9.18 1.97
N ASP A 78 4.24 -9.95 1.84
CA ASP A 78 4.24 -11.38 2.10
C ASP A 78 3.91 -11.67 3.59
N GLN A 79 4.45 -10.87 4.52
CA GLN A 79 4.09 -10.96 5.95
C GLN A 79 2.60 -10.66 6.19
N LYS A 80 2.07 -9.61 5.56
CA LYS A 80 0.65 -9.24 5.69
C LYS A 80 -0.28 -10.30 5.10
N ILE A 81 0.10 -10.90 3.97
CA ILE A 81 -0.63 -12.02 3.36
C ILE A 81 -0.62 -13.22 4.32
N GLY A 82 0.52 -13.53 4.94
CA GLY A 82 0.61 -14.58 5.95
C GLY A 82 -0.37 -14.36 7.11
N GLN A 83 -0.34 -13.16 7.71
CA GLN A 83 -1.25 -12.79 8.81
C GLN A 83 -2.72 -12.87 8.41
N MET A 84 -3.10 -12.34 7.24
CA MET A 84 -4.47 -12.41 6.74
C MET A 84 -4.91 -13.87 6.48
N THR A 85 -3.99 -14.73 6.02
CA THR A 85 -4.29 -16.14 5.77
C THR A 85 -4.51 -16.89 7.08
N GLU A 86 -3.72 -16.60 8.12
CA GLU A 86 -3.93 -17.13 9.47
C GLU A 86 -5.27 -16.67 10.06
N GLU A 87 -5.60 -15.38 9.93
CA GLU A 87 -6.90 -14.85 10.36
C GLU A 87 -8.06 -15.51 9.60
N GLN A 88 -7.94 -15.74 8.28
CA GLN A 88 -8.93 -16.46 7.49
C GLN A 88 -9.12 -17.89 7.98
N MET A 89 -8.03 -18.63 8.25
CA MET A 89 -8.13 -19.99 8.79
C MET A 89 -8.82 -19.99 10.16
N ARG A 90 -8.45 -19.08 11.05
CA ARG A 90 -9.09 -18.94 12.36
C ARG A 90 -10.58 -18.60 12.24
N LEU A 91 -10.96 -17.70 11.35
CA LEU A 91 -12.36 -17.37 11.09
C LEU A 91 -13.14 -18.55 10.55
N LEU A 92 -12.55 -19.37 9.67
CA LEU A 92 -13.16 -20.60 9.18
C LEU A 92 -13.39 -21.62 10.29
N GLU A 93 -12.43 -21.77 11.21
CA GLU A 93 -12.59 -22.61 12.40
C GLU A 93 -13.70 -22.10 13.32
N GLU A 94 -13.75 -20.80 13.59
CA GLU A 94 -14.81 -20.17 14.38
C GLU A 94 -16.17 -20.36 13.70
N TYR A 95 -16.25 -20.19 12.37
CA TYR A 95 -17.48 -20.45 11.60
C TYR A 95 -17.91 -21.92 11.66
N ALA A 96 -16.98 -22.87 11.58
CA ALA A 96 -17.27 -24.29 11.71
C ALA A 96 -17.84 -24.63 13.10
N LYS A 97 -17.27 -24.06 14.16
CA LYS A 97 -17.79 -24.21 15.54
C LYS A 97 -19.20 -23.64 15.67
N VAL A 98 -19.44 -22.42 15.16
CA VAL A 98 -20.76 -21.81 15.15
C VAL A 98 -21.77 -22.65 14.37
N LYS A 99 -21.37 -23.22 13.23
CA LYS A 99 -22.22 -24.11 12.45
C LYS A 99 -22.56 -25.40 13.21
N GLU A 100 -21.61 -25.96 13.96
CA GLU A 100 -21.84 -27.12 14.81
C GLU A 100 -22.82 -26.79 15.95
N GLU A 101 -22.64 -25.64 16.61
CA GLU A 101 -23.54 -25.15 17.66
C GLU A 101 -24.95 -24.87 17.12
N LEU A 102 -25.06 -24.27 15.93
CA LEU A 102 -26.34 -24.10 15.23
C LEU A 102 -26.97 -25.44 14.82
N GLY A 103 -26.16 -26.43 14.45
CA GLY A 103 -26.65 -27.79 14.19
C GLY A 103 -27.20 -28.46 15.44
N LYS A 104 -26.54 -28.28 16.59
CA LYS A 104 -27.05 -28.70 17.90
C LYS A 104 -28.35 -27.96 18.23
N PHE A 105 -28.41 -26.65 17.99
CA PHE A 105 -29.63 -25.84 18.13
C PHE A 105 -30.77 -26.37 17.26
N ALA A 106 -30.52 -26.70 15.99
CA ALA A 106 -31.54 -27.21 15.07
C ALA A 106 -32.04 -28.60 15.47
N LYS A 107 -31.17 -29.48 15.96
CA LYS A 107 -31.57 -30.79 16.50
C LYS A 107 -32.40 -30.65 17.76
N ILE A 108 -31.93 -29.82 18.69
CA ILE A 108 -32.69 -29.49 19.89
C ILE A 108 -34.04 -28.90 19.48
N ALA A 109 -34.10 -27.94 18.56
CA ALA A 109 -35.35 -27.36 18.04
C ALA A 109 -36.30 -28.38 17.38
N ALA A 110 -35.77 -29.36 16.62
CA ALA A 110 -36.58 -30.44 16.05
C ALA A 110 -37.12 -31.39 17.13
N GLU A 111 -36.32 -31.71 18.15
CA GLU A 111 -36.75 -32.45 19.34
C GLU A 111 -37.69 -31.59 20.23
N MET A 112 -37.69 -30.27 20.05
CA MET A 112 -38.56 -29.31 20.75
C MET A 112 -39.95 -29.18 20.13
N GLU A 113 -40.14 -29.46 18.84
CA GLU A 113 -41.48 -29.46 18.18
C GLU A 113 -42.42 -30.55 18.75
N GLU A 114 -41.87 -31.60 19.37
CA GLU A 114 -42.67 -32.68 19.98
C GLU A 114 -43.20 -32.36 21.40
N HIS A 115 -42.75 -31.28 22.06
CA HIS A 115 -43.17 -30.92 23.42
C HIS A 115 -43.38 -29.41 23.62
N GLU A 116 -44.59 -29.03 24.03
CA GLU A 116 -45.07 -27.65 24.24
C GLU A 116 -44.09 -26.72 24.96
N LEU A 117 -44.08 -25.45 24.54
CA LEU A 117 -43.19 -24.35 24.96
C LEU A 117 -43.19 -24.13 26.49
N SER A 118 -42.24 -24.76 27.21
CA SER A 118 -42.05 -24.52 28.63
C SER A 118 -41.35 -23.18 28.91
N PHE A 119 -41.78 -22.48 29.96
CA PHE A 119 -41.20 -21.20 30.39
C PHE A 119 -39.69 -21.32 30.72
N GLU A 120 -39.24 -22.49 31.18
CA GLU A 120 -37.82 -22.76 31.39
C GLU A 120 -37.00 -22.71 30.08
N ARG A 121 -37.59 -23.03 28.92
CA ARG A 121 -36.93 -22.92 27.60
C ARG A 121 -36.70 -21.48 27.16
N ILE A 122 -37.67 -20.58 27.39
CA ILE A 122 -37.49 -19.15 27.08
C ILE A 122 -36.39 -18.58 27.97
N GLN A 123 -36.35 -18.99 29.24
CA GLN A 123 -35.34 -18.57 30.20
C GLN A 123 -33.95 -19.11 29.86
N ALA A 124 -33.84 -20.38 29.43
CA ALA A 124 -32.57 -20.97 28.99
C ALA A 124 -32.08 -20.33 27.69
N LEU A 125 -32.97 -20.09 26.73
CA LEU A 125 -32.64 -19.46 25.44
C LEU A 125 -32.20 -18.00 25.63
N LEU A 126 -32.89 -17.24 26.49
CA LEU A 126 -32.46 -15.91 26.93
C LEU A 126 -31.13 -15.93 27.67
N SER A 127 -30.89 -16.93 28.52
CA SER A 127 -29.61 -17.07 29.25
C SER A 127 -28.45 -17.32 28.29
N ILE A 128 -28.63 -18.18 27.29
CA ILE A 128 -27.63 -18.46 26.26
C ILE A 128 -27.40 -17.22 25.39
N TYR A 129 -28.47 -16.53 24.95
CA TYR A 129 -28.35 -15.27 24.21
C TYR A 129 -27.61 -14.19 25.02
N SER A 130 -27.88 -14.09 26.33
CA SER A 130 -27.17 -13.19 27.24
C SER A 130 -25.68 -13.51 27.28
N VAL A 131 -25.31 -14.79 27.38
CA VAL A 131 -23.90 -15.21 27.39
C VAL A 131 -23.20 -14.94 26.05
N LEU A 132 -23.86 -15.20 24.93
CA LEU A 132 -23.31 -14.90 23.59
C LEU A 132 -23.08 -13.39 23.43
N LEU A 133 -24.09 -12.58 23.78
CA LEU A 133 -24.02 -11.13 23.71
C LEU A 133 -22.92 -10.57 24.64
N GLU A 134 -22.87 -11.02 25.89
CA GLU A 134 -21.96 -10.49 26.91
C GLU A 134 -20.53 -11.03 26.83
N LYS A 135 -20.30 -12.25 26.34
CA LYS A 135 -18.96 -12.85 26.31
C LYS A 135 -18.32 -12.89 24.93
N ILE A 136 -19.13 -13.02 23.87
CA ILE A 136 -18.62 -13.15 22.49
C ILE A 136 -18.74 -11.82 21.75
N PHE A 137 -19.88 -11.15 21.84
CA PHE A 137 -20.12 -9.89 21.11
C PHE A 137 -19.66 -8.64 21.88
N GLN A 138 -19.17 -8.75 23.12
CA GLN A 138 -18.64 -7.61 23.89
C GLN A 138 -17.52 -6.86 23.18
N GLY A 139 -16.75 -7.50 22.30
CA GLY A 139 -15.71 -6.84 21.51
C GLY A 139 -16.23 -5.99 20.35
N GLN A 140 -17.48 -6.21 19.91
CA GLN A 140 -18.01 -5.58 18.70
C GLN A 140 -18.52 -4.16 18.99
N PRO A 141 -18.15 -3.17 18.17
CA PRO A 141 -18.59 -1.79 18.34
C PRO A 141 -20.11 -1.63 18.41
N HIS A 142 -20.86 -2.31 17.54
CA HIS A 142 -22.33 -2.25 17.50
C HIS A 142 -22.97 -2.68 18.82
N PHE A 143 -22.49 -3.79 19.38
CA PHE A 143 -23.02 -4.32 20.63
C PHE A 143 -22.76 -3.39 21.80
N ARG A 144 -21.53 -2.89 21.95
CA ARG A 144 -21.17 -1.94 23.02
C ARG A 144 -22.01 -0.67 22.95
N ILE A 145 -22.22 -0.13 21.76
CA ILE A 145 -23.02 1.08 21.55
C ILE A 145 -24.48 0.82 21.96
N LEU A 146 -25.07 -0.27 21.46
CA LEU A 146 -26.43 -0.65 21.84
C LEU A 146 -26.56 -0.93 23.34
N HIS A 147 -25.60 -1.63 23.94
CA HIS A 147 -25.60 -1.93 25.37
C HIS A 147 -25.61 -0.66 26.22
N VAL A 148 -24.77 0.33 25.86
CA VAL A 148 -24.73 1.63 26.55
C VAL A 148 -26.03 2.42 26.32
N LEU A 149 -26.56 2.43 25.10
CA LEU A 149 -27.79 3.17 24.78
C LEU A 149 -29.06 2.56 25.42
N HIS A 150 -29.10 1.23 25.54
CA HIS A 150 -30.16 0.52 26.26
C HIS A 150 -30.06 0.68 27.78
N GLY A 151 -28.84 0.69 28.33
CA GLY A 151 -28.61 0.75 29.78
C GLY A 151 -28.61 2.16 30.37
N GLN A 152 -27.71 3.03 29.92
CA GLN A 152 -27.37 4.28 30.59
C GLN A 152 -28.18 5.48 30.09
N LYS A 153 -28.20 5.72 28.77
CA LYS A 153 -28.86 6.89 28.16
C LYS A 153 -29.44 6.54 26.80
N GLU A 154 -30.67 6.94 26.53
CA GLU A 154 -31.32 6.70 25.22
C GLU A 154 -30.72 7.52 24.09
N GLU A 155 -30.08 8.64 24.44
CA GLU A 155 -29.44 9.56 23.51
C GLU A 155 -28.06 9.92 24.05
N MET A 156 -27.05 9.80 23.19
CA MET A 156 -25.67 10.16 23.51
C MET A 156 -25.00 10.80 22.30
N THR A 157 -24.11 11.75 22.55
CA THR A 157 -23.24 12.28 21.50
C THR A 157 -22.20 11.24 21.12
N ARG A 158 -21.64 11.34 19.91
CA ARG A 158 -20.55 10.48 19.45
C ARG A 158 -19.36 10.48 20.42
N ASP A 159 -19.02 11.64 20.98
CA ASP A 159 -17.90 11.76 21.93
C ASP A 159 -18.22 11.10 23.27
N ASP A 160 -19.46 11.21 23.75
CA ASP A 160 -19.90 10.48 24.94
C ASP A 160 -19.83 8.96 24.71
N ILE A 161 -20.31 8.48 23.56
CA ILE A 161 -20.26 7.05 23.22
C ILE A 161 -18.80 6.56 23.16
N LYS A 162 -17.91 7.33 22.53
CA LYS A 162 -16.48 7.04 22.48
C LYS A 162 -15.88 6.92 23.87
N ASN A 163 -16.16 7.89 24.76
CA ASN A 163 -15.62 7.93 26.11
C ASN A 163 -16.17 6.79 26.98
N THR A 164 -17.45 6.44 26.83
CA THR A 164 -18.09 5.39 27.63
C THR A 164 -17.76 3.97 27.15
N THR A 165 -17.62 3.74 25.84
CA THR A 165 -17.39 2.41 25.26
C THR A 165 -15.91 2.05 25.07
N GLY A 166 -15.02 3.05 25.12
CA GLY A 166 -13.59 2.90 24.85
C GLY A 166 -13.28 2.55 23.38
N ILE A 167 -14.24 2.70 22.47
CA ILE A 167 -14.07 2.42 21.04
C ILE A 167 -13.43 3.64 20.35
N GLN A 168 -12.57 3.39 19.35
CA GLN A 168 -12.03 4.46 18.51
C GLN A 168 -13.14 5.25 17.80
N GLY A 169 -13.00 6.58 17.73
CA GLY A 169 -14.05 7.45 17.21
C GLY A 169 -14.47 7.16 15.75
N ALA A 170 -13.55 6.66 14.91
CA ALA A 170 -13.87 6.23 13.54
C ALA A 170 -14.79 5.00 13.52
N MET A 171 -14.54 4.03 14.39
CA MET A 171 -15.35 2.82 14.53
C MET A 171 -16.72 3.13 15.14
N VAL A 172 -16.82 4.10 16.05
CA VAL A 172 -18.11 4.59 16.56
C VAL A 172 -18.96 5.17 15.44
N LEU A 173 -18.39 6.04 14.59
CA LEU A 173 -19.13 6.65 13.48
C LEU A 173 -19.68 5.58 12.52
N ARG A 174 -18.81 4.64 12.12
CA ARG A 174 -19.20 3.55 11.24
C ARG A 174 -20.30 2.69 11.85
N ALA A 175 -20.13 2.28 13.11
CA ALA A 175 -21.09 1.43 13.79
C ALA A 175 -22.44 2.15 14.00
N VAL A 176 -22.45 3.43 14.35
CA VAL A 176 -23.69 4.21 14.50
C VAL A 176 -24.42 4.36 13.16
N GLN A 177 -23.71 4.63 12.06
CA GLN A 177 -24.31 4.68 10.72
C GLN A 177 -24.86 3.32 10.27
N GLU A 178 -24.14 2.24 10.58
CA GLU A 178 -24.61 0.88 10.29
C GLU A 178 -25.84 0.53 11.15
N LEU A 179 -25.90 0.96 12.41
CA LEU A 179 -27.06 0.81 13.30
C LEU A 179 -28.27 1.65 12.86
N ASP A 180 -28.04 2.81 12.27
CA ASP A 180 -29.09 3.65 11.70
C ASP A 180 -29.71 3.03 10.45
N ARG A 181 -28.88 2.43 9.58
CA ARG A 181 -29.35 1.68 8.39
C ARG A 181 -30.23 0.47 8.73
N VAL A 182 -30.04 -0.15 9.89
CA VAL A 182 -30.84 -1.29 10.35
C VAL A 182 -31.98 -0.86 11.28
N ASP A 183 -32.30 0.44 11.33
CA ASP A 183 -33.41 1.01 12.10
C ASP A 183 -33.36 0.75 13.62
N LEU A 184 -32.16 0.55 14.17
CA LEU A 184 -31.98 0.37 15.62
C LEU A 184 -31.70 1.71 16.34
N VAL A 185 -30.99 2.60 15.67
CA VAL A 185 -30.60 3.92 16.18
C VAL A 185 -31.00 4.97 15.13
N GLU A 186 -31.17 6.22 15.54
CA GLU A 186 -31.32 7.39 14.69
C GLU A 186 -30.09 8.27 14.90
N TYR A 187 -29.37 8.57 13.83
CA TYR A 187 -28.15 9.37 13.90
C TYR A 187 -28.32 10.71 13.21
N ASN A 188 -28.17 11.79 13.97
CA ASN A 188 -28.13 13.14 13.42
C ASN A 188 -26.67 13.55 13.17
N ILE A 189 -26.34 13.79 11.91
CA ILE A 189 -24.98 14.15 11.47
C ILE A 189 -24.59 15.55 11.95
N ASP A 190 -25.54 16.48 12.01
CA ASP A 190 -25.28 17.89 12.35
C ASP A 190 -24.98 18.06 13.84
N THR A 191 -25.70 17.33 14.70
CA THR A 191 -25.51 17.37 16.16
C THR A 191 -24.59 16.25 16.65
N SER A 192 -24.20 15.31 15.79
CA SER A 192 -23.46 14.10 16.15
C SER A 192 -24.11 13.30 17.29
N THR A 193 -25.44 13.34 17.39
CA THR A 193 -26.22 12.62 18.41
C THR A 193 -26.76 11.32 17.83
N ALA A 194 -26.62 10.24 18.62
CA ALA A 194 -27.19 8.94 18.31
C ALA A 194 -28.29 8.64 19.35
N LYS A 195 -29.50 8.40 18.85
CA LYS A 195 -30.69 8.14 19.67
C LYS A 195 -31.26 6.77 19.38
N LEU A 196 -31.59 6.01 20.41
CA LEU A 196 -32.18 4.69 20.25
C LEU A 196 -33.62 4.80 19.74
N LYS A 197 -33.96 4.11 18.63
CA LYS A 197 -35.32 4.15 18.04
C LYS A 197 -36.32 3.34 18.87
N LYS A 198 -35.91 2.17 19.37
CA LYS A 198 -36.76 1.30 20.19
C LYS A 198 -35.98 0.71 21.34
N ARG A 199 -36.48 0.92 22.55
CA ARG A 199 -35.93 0.33 23.76
C ARG A 199 -36.45 -1.10 23.93
N LEU A 200 -35.52 -2.07 23.89
CA LEU A 200 -35.82 -3.49 24.03
C LEU A 200 -35.78 -3.96 25.49
N PHE A 201 -35.03 -3.26 26.35
CA PHE A 201 -34.87 -3.60 27.76
C PHE A 201 -35.43 -2.48 28.66
N PRO A 202 -36.17 -2.80 29.73
CA PRO A 202 -36.60 -1.79 30.70
C PRO A 202 -35.37 -1.11 31.32
N LYS A 203 -35.48 0.19 31.61
CA LYS A 203 -34.40 0.97 32.23
C LYS A 203 -33.98 0.25 33.52
N PRO A 204 -32.68 0.02 33.76
CA PRO A 204 -32.25 -0.54 35.04
C PRO A 204 -32.82 0.36 36.13
N ALA A 205 -33.61 -0.20 37.04
CA ALA A 205 -34.15 0.56 38.16
C ALA A 205 -32.96 1.20 38.89
N GLU A 206 -32.97 2.52 39.03
CA GLU A 206 -32.07 3.22 39.94
C GLU A 206 -32.27 2.56 41.31
N LYS A 207 -31.25 1.84 41.79
CA LYS A 207 -31.23 1.37 43.16
C LYS A 207 -31.25 2.63 44.03
N ALA A 208 -32.41 2.93 44.61
CA ALA A 208 -32.57 3.88 45.70
C ALA A 208 -31.81 3.38 46.94
#